data_AF-A0A2V9TLL2-F1
#
_entry.id   AF-A0A2V9TLL2-F1
#
_cell.length_a   1.000
_cell.length_b   1.000
_cell.length_c   1.000
_cell.angle_alpha   90.00
_cell.angle_beta   90.00
_cell.angle_gamma   90.00
#
_symmetry.space_group_name_H-M   'P 1'
#
loop_
_entity.id
_entity.type
_entity.pdbx_description
1 polymer ?
#
loop_
_entity_poly.entity_id
_entity_poly.type
_entity_poly.pdbx_seq_one_letter_code
_entity_poly.pdbx_strand_id
1 'polypeptide(L)'
;MEPSRHTSVVRFGTYEIALHSGELRKAGVRIRVQQQPLRLLEILLEHPGEVVTREELRSRIWPNENFGDFDQAVNVAIAKLRGALGDSADNPRYIETLPRRGYRFIADVAVVNRPIDKMEFVHAGASSGKEDRAPLEVAGKAAPKRLPWQHAWKTLGLALVLLILIVWIFRWRSRPPGNVLSSSSVRSLAVLPLENLSSNSEDYFADGMTDELITDLAQISALRVISRTSVMPYKGVRKPLPQIARELNVDAVVEGTVLHSGKQVRITAQLIRAPADKHLWAQSYEGDVSDTLALQKKVARAIVEQIRIKLTPQEDAVLENVKVVNPEAYENYLRGRYFWNKRTADGLKKNRRRSKLFSTLYRLSGHSPVV
;
A
#
# COMPACT_ATOMS: atom_id res chain seq x y z
N MET A 1 -13.91 8.60 51.84
CA MET A 1 -12.99 9.34 50.95
C MET A 1 -13.14 8.75 49.56
N GLU A 2 -13.91 9.41 48.69
CA GLU A 2 -13.99 9.03 47.28
C GLU A 2 -12.66 9.36 46.58
N PRO A 3 -12.12 8.47 45.73
CA PRO A 3 -10.93 8.78 44.95
C PRO A 3 -11.33 9.73 43.82
N SER A 4 -10.91 10.99 43.91
CA SER A 4 -11.01 11.99 42.84
C SER A 4 -10.39 11.42 41.56
N ARG A 5 -11.22 11.00 40.60
CA ARG A 5 -10.75 10.51 39.29
C ARG A 5 -10.28 11.70 38.47
N HIS A 6 -8.99 12.03 38.54
CA HIS A 6 -8.39 12.99 37.62
C HIS A 6 -8.27 12.34 36.23
N THR A 7 -8.94 12.91 35.22
CA THR A 7 -8.65 12.53 33.82
C THR A 7 -7.46 13.36 33.38
N SER A 8 -6.29 12.73 33.28
CA SER A 8 -5.10 13.35 32.69
C SER A 8 -5.34 13.52 31.19
N VAL A 9 -5.54 14.77 30.75
CA VAL A 9 -5.64 15.11 29.33
C VAL A 9 -4.28 15.63 28.89
N VAL A 10 -3.70 14.99 27.88
CA VAL A 10 -2.43 15.39 27.31
C VAL A 10 -2.70 16.19 26.03
N ARG A 11 -2.11 17.37 25.92
CA ARG A 11 -2.23 18.27 24.77
C ARG A 11 -0.91 18.38 24.04
N PHE A 12 -0.95 18.30 22.71
CA PHE A 12 0.20 18.54 21.84
C PHE A 12 -0.28 19.17 20.53
N GLY A 13 0.24 20.36 20.20
CA GLY A 13 -0.25 21.14 19.05
C GLY A 13 -1.77 21.38 19.10
N THR A 14 -2.51 20.92 18.09
CA THR A 14 -3.98 21.03 18.02
C THR A 14 -4.72 19.80 18.56
N TYR A 15 -3.98 18.82 19.10
CA TYR A 15 -4.51 17.53 19.51
C TYR A 15 -4.61 17.44 21.03
N GLU A 16 -5.63 16.74 21.48
CA GLU A 16 -5.87 16.41 22.88
C GLU A 16 -6.15 14.91 22.98
N ILE A 17 -5.49 14.21 23.90
CA ILE A 17 -5.76 12.80 24.21
C ILE A 17 -6.13 12.66 25.68
N ALA A 18 -7.24 11.98 25.95
CA ALA A 18 -7.65 11.64 27.30
C ALA A 18 -7.17 10.22 27.64
N LEU A 19 -6.07 10.12 28.40
CA LEU A 19 -5.34 8.87 28.64
C LEU A 19 -6.19 7.76 29.29
N HIS A 20 -7.22 8.12 30.05
CA HIS A 20 -8.11 7.14 30.68
C HIS A 20 -9.14 6.53 29.71
N SER A 21 -9.53 7.29 28.67
CA SER A 21 -10.59 6.91 27.73
C SER A 21 -10.09 6.51 26.35
N GLY A 22 -8.81 6.77 26.05
CA GLY A 22 -8.24 6.56 24.73
C GLY A 22 -8.83 7.47 23.64
N GLU A 23 -9.52 8.56 24.01
CA GLU A 23 -10.12 9.43 23.01
C GLU A 23 -9.13 10.49 22.52
N LEU A 24 -8.78 10.41 21.24
CA LEU A 24 -8.03 11.44 20.53
C LEU A 24 -8.98 12.47 19.92
N ARG A 25 -8.70 13.75 20.14
CA ARG A 25 -9.42 14.89 19.57
C ARG A 25 -8.47 15.82 18.84
N LYS A 26 -8.97 16.50 17.80
CA LYS A 26 -8.31 17.61 17.13
C LYS A 26 -9.23 18.82 17.14
N ALA A 27 -8.79 19.90 17.77
CA ALA A 27 -9.61 21.11 17.96
C ALA A 27 -11.03 20.81 18.48
N GLY A 28 -11.14 19.87 19.45
CA GLY A 28 -12.41 19.44 20.05
C GLY A 28 -13.18 18.34 19.29
N VAL A 29 -12.86 18.08 18.01
CA VAL A 29 -13.51 17.03 17.21
C VAL A 29 -12.84 15.68 17.45
N ARG A 30 -13.63 14.64 17.76
CA ARG A 30 -13.13 13.28 17.98
C ARG A 30 -12.59 12.67 16.69
N ILE A 31 -11.38 12.13 16.75
CA ILE A 31 -10.77 11.34 15.67
C ILE A 31 -10.88 9.86 16.04
N ARG A 32 -11.45 9.06 15.13
CA ARG A 32 -11.47 7.60 15.30
C ARG A 32 -10.11 7.02 14.92
N VAL A 33 -9.41 6.46 15.88
CA VAL A 33 -8.14 5.76 15.70
C VAL A 33 -8.31 4.33 16.22
N GLN A 34 -7.64 3.37 15.56
CA GLN A 34 -7.65 1.98 16.02
C GLN A 34 -6.89 1.85 17.36
N GLN A 35 -7.24 0.84 18.16
CA GLN A 35 -6.73 0.66 19.52
C GLN A 35 -5.19 0.56 19.58
N GLN A 36 -4.56 -0.21 18.67
CA GLN A 36 -3.11 -0.39 18.65
C GLN A 36 -2.32 0.91 18.34
N PRO A 37 -2.62 1.68 17.26
CA PRO A 37 -1.98 2.97 17.02
C PRO A 37 -2.17 3.99 18.15
N LEU A 38 -3.32 3.96 18.81
CA LEU A 38 -3.62 4.84 19.93
C LEU A 38 -2.77 4.48 21.16
N ARG A 39 -2.68 3.19 21.50
CA ARG A 39 -1.82 2.71 22.58
C ARG A 39 -0.35 3.04 22.35
N LEU A 40 0.08 3.00 21.09
CA LEU A 40 1.42 3.43 20.70
C LEU A 40 1.62 4.93 20.96
N LEU A 41 0.63 5.78 20.64
CA LEU A 41 0.68 7.20 20.95
C LEU A 41 0.77 7.46 22.46
N GLU A 42 0.03 6.71 23.28
CA GLU A 42 0.10 6.82 24.74
C GLU A 42 1.51 6.54 25.25
N ILE A 43 2.14 5.44 24.81
CA ILE A 43 3.52 5.09 25.20
C ILE A 43 4.52 6.18 24.77
N LEU A 44 4.36 6.73 23.56
CA LEU A 44 5.22 7.82 23.06
C LEU A 44 5.04 9.13 23.85
N LEU A 45 3.87 9.35 24.45
CA LEU A 45 3.55 10.55 25.24
C LEU A 45 3.91 10.42 26.72
N GLU A 46 4.20 9.20 27.23
CA GLU A 46 4.70 9.00 28.59
C GLU A 46 6.10 9.61 28.77
N HIS A 47 6.94 9.55 27.73
CA HIS A 47 8.31 10.08 27.73
C HIS A 47 8.58 10.93 26.48
N PRO A 48 7.99 12.14 26.37
CA PRO A 48 8.18 12.99 25.19
C PRO A 48 9.65 13.42 25.07
N GLY A 49 10.19 13.37 23.85
CA GLY A 49 11.59 13.66 23.56
C GLY A 49 12.55 12.47 23.75
N GLU A 50 12.11 11.38 24.36
CA GLU A 50 12.91 10.15 24.50
C GLU A 50 12.65 9.15 23.37
N VAL A 51 13.63 8.26 23.15
CA VAL A 51 13.53 7.23 22.11
C VAL A 51 12.90 5.99 22.70
N VAL A 52 11.68 5.67 22.29
CA VAL A 52 11.04 4.41 22.62
C VAL A 52 11.51 3.35 21.63
N THR A 53 12.12 2.29 22.16
CA THR A 53 12.71 1.22 21.36
C THR A 53 11.65 0.29 20.76
N ARG A 54 12.00 -0.45 19.71
CA ARG A 54 11.08 -1.42 19.09
C ARG A 54 10.75 -2.56 20.06
N GLU A 55 11.74 -3.03 20.80
CA GLU A 55 11.60 -4.05 21.84
C GLU A 55 10.67 -3.60 22.98
N GLU A 56 10.73 -2.33 23.36
CA GLU A 56 9.81 -1.77 24.35
C GLU A 56 8.38 -1.64 23.82
N LEU A 57 8.21 -1.19 22.57
CA LEU A 57 6.90 -1.20 21.92
C LEU A 57 6.34 -2.63 21.82
N ARG A 58 7.21 -3.62 21.64
CA ARG A 58 6.84 -5.04 21.58
C ARG A 58 6.27 -5.52 22.91
N SER A 59 7.04 -5.33 23.98
CA SER A 59 6.67 -5.85 25.29
C SER A 59 5.39 -5.19 25.83
N ARG A 60 5.16 -3.90 25.53
CA ARG A 60 4.01 -3.16 26.07
C ARG A 60 2.72 -3.33 25.27
N ILE A 61 2.80 -3.42 23.94
CA ILE A 61 1.59 -3.49 23.10
C ILE A 61 1.21 -4.95 22.79
N TRP A 62 2.20 -5.85 22.65
CA TRP A 62 2.00 -7.26 22.24
C TRP A 62 2.74 -8.27 23.14
N PRO A 63 2.44 -8.36 24.45
CA PRO A 63 3.17 -9.21 25.38
C PRO A 63 3.03 -10.73 25.13
N ASN A 64 1.91 -11.18 24.52
CA ASN A 64 1.53 -12.59 24.43
C ASN A 64 1.32 -13.12 23.00
N GLU A 65 1.76 -12.37 21.98
CA GLU A 65 1.47 -12.67 20.57
C GLU A 65 2.73 -13.16 19.83
N ASN A 66 2.75 -14.45 19.44
CA ASN A 66 3.78 -15.05 18.58
C ASN A 66 3.56 -14.64 17.10
N PHE A 67 3.78 -13.36 16.78
CA PHE A 67 3.78 -12.88 15.40
C PHE A 67 5.13 -13.08 14.73
N GLY A 68 5.12 -13.58 13.48
CA GLY A 68 6.32 -13.79 12.67
C GLY A 68 6.97 -12.51 12.13
N ASP A 69 6.26 -11.36 12.12
CA ASP A 69 6.81 -10.07 11.68
C ASP A 69 6.26 -8.90 12.54
N PHE A 70 6.87 -8.74 13.71
CA PHE A 70 6.55 -7.67 14.66
C PHE A 70 6.90 -6.27 14.14
N ASP A 71 8.02 -6.15 13.44
CA ASP A 71 8.49 -4.86 12.90
C ASP A 71 7.47 -4.28 11.92
N GLN A 72 6.86 -5.14 11.10
CA GLN A 72 5.79 -4.73 10.20
C GLN A 72 4.54 -4.25 10.94
N ALA A 73 4.16 -4.89 12.06
CA ALA A 73 3.01 -4.46 12.87
C ALA A 73 3.24 -3.06 13.47
N VAL A 74 4.43 -2.79 14.00
CA VAL A 74 4.81 -1.46 14.51
C VAL A 74 4.80 -0.42 13.39
N ASN A 75 5.36 -0.76 12.22
CA ASN A 75 5.40 0.16 11.07
C ASN A 75 3.98 0.53 10.60
N VAL A 76 3.06 -0.45 10.53
CA VAL A 76 1.66 -0.21 10.18
C VAL A 76 0.96 0.64 11.24
N ALA A 77 1.21 0.38 12.53
CA ALA A 77 0.63 1.16 13.62
C ALA A 77 1.11 2.63 13.59
N ILE A 78 2.41 2.85 13.40
CA ILE A 78 3.01 4.18 13.23
C ILE A 78 2.44 4.89 12.00
N ALA A 79 2.31 4.20 10.86
CA ALA A 79 1.75 4.79 9.64
C ALA A 79 0.30 5.25 9.85
N LYS A 80 -0.53 4.43 10.51
CA LYS A 80 -1.91 4.79 10.87
C LYS A 80 -1.96 5.96 11.85
N LEU A 81 -1.07 5.97 12.83
CA LEU A 81 -0.97 7.07 13.80
C LEU A 81 -0.57 8.38 13.10
N ARG A 82 0.43 8.34 12.22
CA ARG A 82 0.83 9.49 11.40
C ARG A 82 -0.31 9.99 10.51
N GLY A 83 -1.06 9.08 9.88
CA GLY A 83 -2.27 9.43 9.13
C GLY A 83 -3.33 10.15 9.97
N ALA A 84 -3.56 9.69 11.21
CA ALA A 84 -4.50 10.33 12.13
C ALA A 84 -4.03 11.72 12.61
N LEU A 85 -2.72 11.90 12.79
CA LEU A 85 -2.11 13.16 13.22
C LEU A 85 -1.79 14.11 12.07
N GLY A 86 -1.95 13.69 10.81
CA GLY A 86 -1.51 14.45 9.65
C GLY A 86 0.01 14.66 9.62
N ASP A 87 0.75 13.68 10.13
CA ASP A 87 2.20 13.67 10.28
C ASP A 87 2.88 12.92 9.13
N SER A 88 4.15 13.21 8.85
CA SER A 88 4.93 12.57 7.78
C SER A 88 6.23 11.98 8.31
N ALA A 89 6.67 10.84 7.76
CA ALA A 89 7.97 10.26 8.11
C ALA A 89 9.15 11.08 7.56
N ASP A 90 8.98 11.71 6.38
CA ASP A 90 10.02 12.48 5.70
C ASP A 90 10.18 13.90 6.28
N ASN A 91 9.14 14.42 6.93
CA ASN A 91 9.15 15.71 7.61
C ASN A 91 8.35 15.60 8.92
N PRO A 92 8.92 14.96 9.95
CA PRO A 92 8.20 14.64 11.17
C PRO A 92 7.89 15.91 11.95
N ARG A 93 6.62 16.07 12.32
CA ARG A 93 6.12 17.13 13.21
C ARG A 93 5.83 16.60 14.62
N TYR A 94 5.40 15.34 14.70
CA TYR A 94 5.01 14.73 15.98
C TYR A 94 5.85 13.49 16.28
N ILE A 95 6.04 12.61 15.30
CA ILE A 95 6.71 11.32 15.48
C ILE A 95 7.90 11.24 14.55
N GLU A 96 9.09 11.26 15.12
CA GLU A 96 10.35 11.03 14.41
C GLU A 96 10.69 9.53 14.39
N THR A 97 11.14 9.05 13.23
CA THR A 97 11.68 7.69 13.10
C THR A 97 13.20 7.73 13.19
N LEU A 98 13.76 7.00 14.16
CA LEU A 98 15.21 6.83 14.29
C LEU A 98 15.60 5.45 13.76
N PRO A 99 16.26 5.37 12.59
CA PRO A 99 16.62 4.09 11.97
C PRO A 99 17.35 3.17 12.94
N ARG A 100 16.90 1.91 13.01
CA ARG A 100 17.46 0.85 13.88
C ARG A 100 17.38 1.10 15.40
N ARG A 101 16.73 2.18 15.84
CA ARG A 101 16.60 2.50 17.28
C ARG A 101 15.15 2.48 17.74
N GLY A 102 14.25 3.11 17.00
CA GLY A 102 12.84 3.19 17.39
C GLY A 102 12.19 4.51 16.98
N TYR A 103 11.31 5.00 17.84
CA TYR A 103 10.47 6.17 17.57
C TYR A 103 10.57 7.17 18.70
N ARG A 104 10.50 8.46 18.36
CA ARG A 104 10.56 9.55 19.32
C ARG A 104 9.41 10.52 19.08
N PHE A 105 8.72 10.90 20.15
CA PHE A 105 7.75 11.99 20.09
C PHE A 105 8.48 13.32 20.24
N ILE A 106 8.33 14.23 19.28
CA ILE A 106 9.15 15.46 19.19
C ILE A 106 8.38 16.76 19.38
N ALA A 107 7.05 16.68 19.57
CA ALA A 107 6.23 17.88 19.79
C ALA A 107 6.12 18.20 21.29
N ASP A 108 5.96 19.49 21.60
CA ASP A 108 5.74 19.96 22.97
C ASP A 108 4.45 19.38 23.56
N VAL A 109 4.57 18.79 24.74
CA VAL A 109 3.48 18.12 25.44
C VAL A 109 3.12 18.91 26.71
N ALA A 110 1.85 19.25 26.85
CA ALA A 110 1.29 19.88 28.05
C ALA A 110 0.26 18.94 28.70
N VAL A 111 0.49 18.57 29.96
CA VAL A 111 -0.45 17.76 30.75
C VAL A 111 -1.43 18.69 31.48
N VAL A 112 -2.72 18.54 31.20
CA VAL A 112 -3.79 19.29 31.85
C VAL A 112 -4.61 18.33 32.70
N ASN A 113 -4.45 18.44 34.02
CA ASN A 113 -5.32 17.73 34.96
C ASN A 113 -6.65 18.49 35.05
N ARG A 114 -7.68 17.95 34.42
CA ARG A 114 -9.03 18.49 34.56
C ARG A 114 -9.71 17.80 35.75
N PRO A 115 -10.15 18.54 36.79
CA PRO A 115 -11.06 17.95 37.78
C PRO A 115 -12.35 17.57 37.06
N ILE A 116 -12.76 16.31 37.21
CA ILE A 116 -14.09 15.87 36.81
C ILE A 116 -15.04 16.41 37.88
N ASP A 117 -15.51 17.63 37.70
CA ASP A 117 -16.80 17.99 38.27
C ASP A 117 -17.49 19.08 37.45
N LYS A 118 -18.72 18.74 37.04
CA LYS A 118 -19.76 19.55 36.39
C LYS A 118 -19.50 20.04 34.96
N MET A 119 -19.85 19.17 34.02
CA MET A 119 -20.71 19.58 32.90
C MET A 119 -22.18 19.56 33.35
N GLU A 120 -22.99 20.40 32.70
CA GLU A 120 -24.45 20.60 32.84
C GLU A 120 -24.89 21.68 33.86
N PHE A 121 -25.83 22.61 33.63
CA PHE A 121 -26.90 22.78 32.63
C PHE A 121 -27.15 24.28 32.40
N VAL A 122 -27.58 24.63 31.19
CA VAL A 122 -28.33 25.87 30.91
C VAL A 122 -29.70 25.73 31.54
N HIS A 123 -30.11 26.64 32.43
CA HIS A 123 -31.52 27.00 32.70
C HIS A 123 -31.63 28.44 33.19
N ALA A 124 -32.66 29.12 32.69
CA ALA A 124 -33.05 30.49 32.96
C ALA A 124 -33.57 30.68 34.40
N GLY A 125 -33.44 31.90 34.93
CA GLY A 125 -34.05 32.32 36.19
C GLY A 125 -33.55 33.68 36.64
N ALA A 126 -34.47 34.58 36.98
CA ALA A 126 -34.30 36.02 37.11
C ALA A 126 -33.98 36.52 38.53
N SER A 127 -33.59 37.81 38.59
CA SER A 127 -33.67 38.75 39.73
C SER A 127 -32.60 38.56 40.83
N SER A 128 -32.11 39.56 41.58
CA SER A 128 -32.37 40.99 41.77
C SER A 128 -31.31 41.55 42.75
N GLY A 129 -31.07 42.87 42.76
CA GLY A 129 -30.38 43.63 43.83
C GLY A 129 -28.94 44.02 43.45
N LYS A 130 -28.61 45.23 42.97
CA LYS A 130 -28.80 46.62 43.47
C LYS A 130 -28.03 46.92 44.77
N GLU A 131 -26.94 47.67 44.63
CA GLU A 131 -26.56 48.90 45.37
C GLU A 131 -25.13 49.29 44.95
N ASP A 132 -24.95 50.30 44.10
CA ASP A 132 -24.74 51.72 44.42
C ASP A 132 -23.56 52.01 45.36
N ARG A 133 -22.49 52.61 44.81
CA ARG A 133 -21.90 53.90 45.24
C ARG A 133 -20.62 54.23 44.46
N ALA A 134 -20.72 55.21 43.57
CA ALA A 134 -19.66 56.16 43.25
C ALA A 134 -19.81 57.38 44.21
N PRO A 135 -19.04 58.50 44.12
CA PRO A 135 -17.99 58.85 43.15
C PRO A 135 -16.78 59.58 43.80
N LEU A 136 -15.78 59.98 43.00
CA LEU A 136 -15.36 61.40 42.89
C LEU A 136 -14.22 61.59 41.87
N GLU A 137 -14.38 62.68 41.11
CA GLU A 137 -13.58 63.18 39.99
C GLU A 137 -12.18 63.69 40.40
N VAL A 138 -11.23 63.70 39.46
CA VAL A 138 -10.36 64.87 39.20
C VAL A 138 -10.03 64.96 37.70
N ALA A 139 -10.33 66.11 37.12
CA ALA A 139 -10.07 66.51 35.74
C ALA A 139 -8.59 66.89 35.47
N GLY A 140 -8.13 66.77 34.22
CA GLY A 140 -6.85 67.39 33.82
C GLY A 140 -6.31 67.12 32.41
N LYS A 141 -6.71 67.99 31.47
CA LYS A 141 -5.99 68.50 30.27
C LYS A 141 -5.72 67.60 29.05
N ALA A 142 -6.21 68.07 27.91
CA ALA A 142 -5.81 67.66 26.56
C ALA A 142 -4.65 68.53 26.02
N ALA A 143 -3.70 67.91 25.33
CA ALA A 143 -2.67 68.53 24.48
C ALA A 143 -2.33 67.58 23.29
N PRO A 144 -1.79 68.07 22.15
CA PRO A 144 -2.10 67.52 20.83
C PRO A 144 -1.13 66.43 20.28
N LYS A 145 -1.69 65.68 19.32
CA LYS A 145 -1.16 64.75 18.31
C LYS A 145 0.33 64.32 18.38
N ARG A 146 0.52 63.00 18.55
CA ARG A 146 1.61 62.23 17.92
C ARG A 146 1.03 60.93 17.36
N LEU A 147 1.03 60.78 16.04
CA LEU A 147 0.56 59.60 15.34
C LEU A 147 1.56 58.45 15.60
N PRO A 148 1.15 57.28 16.15
CA PRO A 148 2.12 56.26 16.54
C PRO A 148 2.56 55.47 15.31
N TRP A 149 3.86 55.57 14.99
CA TRP A 149 4.64 54.73 14.07
C TRP A 149 4.54 53.21 14.36
N GLN A 150 3.77 52.79 15.35
CA GLN A 150 3.67 51.41 15.81
C GLN A 150 2.74 50.52 14.96
N HIS A 151 1.97 51.10 14.03
CA HIS A 151 1.09 50.34 13.13
C HIS A 151 1.63 50.22 11.71
N ALA A 152 2.61 51.03 11.31
CA ALA A 152 3.25 50.94 9.99
C ALA A 152 4.00 49.61 9.81
N TRP A 153 4.58 49.06 10.88
CA TRP A 153 5.21 47.72 10.85
C TRP A 153 4.20 46.58 10.88
N LYS A 154 3.00 46.80 11.46
CA LYS A 154 1.94 45.79 11.49
C LYS A 154 1.27 45.60 10.12
N THR A 155 1.09 46.69 9.37
CA THR A 155 0.57 46.61 7.99
C THR A 155 1.61 46.05 7.02
N LEU A 156 2.89 46.39 7.20
CA LEU A 156 3.98 45.81 6.40
C LEU A 156 4.20 44.32 6.70
N GLY A 157 4.08 43.92 7.97
CA GLY A 157 4.13 42.52 8.39
C GLY A 157 2.97 41.70 7.84
N LEU A 158 1.76 42.24 7.82
CA LEU A 158 0.58 41.56 7.25
C LEU A 158 0.68 41.41 5.73
N ALA A 159 1.17 42.43 5.02
CA ALA A 159 1.42 42.35 3.59
C ALA A 159 2.51 41.32 3.26
N LEU A 160 3.57 41.25 4.07
CA LEU A 160 4.63 40.26 3.92
C LEU A 160 4.12 38.84 4.22
N VAL A 161 3.30 38.65 5.26
CA VAL A 161 2.67 37.36 5.57
C VAL A 161 1.72 36.93 4.47
N LEU A 162 0.91 37.83 3.91
CA LEU A 162 0.05 37.55 2.76
C LEU A 162 0.86 37.21 1.51
N LEU A 163 1.98 37.91 1.26
CA LEU A 163 2.85 37.62 0.13
C LEU A 163 3.57 36.28 0.31
N ILE A 164 4.01 35.95 1.52
CA ILE A 164 4.55 34.62 1.87
C ILE A 164 3.46 33.56 1.71
N LEU A 165 2.22 33.81 2.14
CA LEU A 165 1.10 32.89 1.99
C LEU A 165 0.76 32.67 0.52
N ILE A 166 0.76 33.73 -0.30
CA ILE A 166 0.54 33.67 -1.74
C ILE A 166 1.68 32.91 -2.41
N VAL A 167 2.94 33.20 -2.09
CA VAL A 167 4.10 32.45 -2.60
C VAL A 167 4.08 30.99 -2.13
N TRP A 168 3.61 30.71 -0.91
CA TRP A 168 3.49 29.36 -0.37
C TRP A 168 2.35 28.59 -1.02
N ILE A 169 1.19 29.21 -1.25
CA ILE A 169 0.07 28.66 -2.03
C ILE A 169 0.49 28.48 -3.48
N PHE A 170 1.22 29.43 -4.07
CA PHE A 170 1.71 29.33 -5.44
C PHE A 170 2.80 28.27 -5.54
N ARG A 171 3.69 28.10 -4.56
CA ARG A 171 4.66 26.99 -4.50
C ARG A 171 4.02 25.65 -4.14
N TRP A 172 2.90 25.62 -3.42
CA TRP A 172 2.14 24.41 -3.12
C TRP A 172 1.37 23.95 -4.36
N ARG A 173 0.71 24.89 -5.05
CA ARG A 173 -0.06 24.67 -6.27
C ARG A 173 0.83 24.52 -7.50
N SER A 174 2.02 25.11 -7.47
CA SER A 174 3.11 24.95 -8.44
C SER A 174 4.25 24.12 -7.89
N ARG A 175 4.01 23.19 -6.95
CA ARG A 175 4.93 22.04 -6.84
C ARG A 175 4.78 21.36 -8.19
N PRO A 176 5.79 21.38 -9.08
CA PRO A 176 5.72 20.46 -10.19
C PRO A 176 5.56 19.09 -9.55
N PRO A 177 4.66 18.22 -10.04
CA PRO A 177 4.69 16.83 -9.62
C PRO A 177 6.15 16.43 -9.73
N GLY A 178 6.77 16.02 -8.62
CA GLY A 178 8.15 15.57 -8.64
C GLY A 178 8.28 14.62 -9.81
N ASN A 179 9.35 14.73 -10.59
CA ASN A 179 9.66 13.88 -11.73
C ASN A 179 9.83 12.41 -11.28
N VAL A 180 8.81 11.76 -10.72
CA VAL A 180 8.40 10.46 -11.21
C VAL A 180 7.93 10.79 -12.61
N LEU A 181 8.79 10.53 -13.60
CA LEU A 181 8.34 10.36 -14.97
C LEU A 181 7.02 9.62 -14.88
N SER A 182 5.94 10.32 -15.20
CA SER A 182 4.66 9.72 -15.47
C SER A 182 4.88 8.93 -16.75
N SER A 183 5.61 7.83 -16.67
CA SER A 183 5.52 6.78 -17.65
C SER A 183 4.12 6.19 -17.41
N SER A 184 3.16 6.83 -18.06
CA SER A 184 1.88 6.23 -18.38
C SER A 184 2.08 4.84 -19.02
N SER A 185 3.25 4.58 -19.60
CA SER A 185 3.69 3.27 -20.08
C SER A 185 4.09 2.31 -18.95
N VAL A 186 3.47 1.13 -18.92
CA VAL A 186 3.99 -0.03 -18.20
C VAL A 186 5.24 -0.52 -18.92
N ARG A 187 6.38 -0.58 -18.24
CA ARG A 187 7.67 -1.05 -18.81
C ARG A 187 8.20 -2.30 -18.12
N SER A 188 7.62 -2.64 -16.99
CA SER A 188 7.97 -3.82 -16.22
C SER A 188 6.74 -4.54 -15.70
N LEU A 189 6.77 -5.87 -15.81
CA LEU A 189 5.62 -6.73 -15.57
C LEU A 189 6.03 -7.99 -14.80
N ALA A 190 5.26 -8.36 -13.78
CA ALA A 190 5.31 -9.67 -13.17
C ALA A 190 4.04 -10.45 -13.54
N VAL A 191 4.17 -11.72 -13.91
CA VAL A 191 3.03 -12.64 -13.99
C VAL A 191 3.06 -13.48 -12.73
N LEU A 192 2.09 -13.29 -11.84
CA LEU A 192 2.02 -14.12 -10.63
C LEU A 192 1.56 -15.53 -10.99
N PRO A 193 1.93 -16.54 -10.17
CA PRO A 193 1.45 -17.91 -10.35
C PRO A 193 -0.07 -17.93 -10.42
N LEU A 194 -0.60 -18.36 -11.57
CA LEU A 194 -2.04 -18.44 -11.76
C LEU A 194 -2.65 -19.43 -10.77
N GLU A 195 -3.81 -19.08 -10.23
CA GLU A 195 -4.52 -19.94 -9.29
C GLU A 195 -5.19 -21.10 -10.04
N ASN A 196 -4.98 -22.33 -9.58
CA ASN A 196 -5.66 -23.50 -10.11
C ASN A 196 -7.01 -23.67 -9.42
N LEU A 197 -8.10 -23.52 -10.17
CA LEU A 197 -9.47 -23.74 -9.67
C LEU A 197 -10.01 -25.14 -9.97
N SER A 198 -9.19 -26.02 -10.54
CA SER A 198 -9.59 -27.38 -10.90
C SER A 198 -9.45 -28.31 -9.70
N SER A 199 -10.49 -29.07 -9.36
CA SER A 199 -10.48 -29.96 -8.19
C SER A 199 -9.58 -31.20 -8.34
N ASN A 200 -9.36 -31.66 -9.58
CA ASN A 200 -8.73 -32.95 -9.87
C ASN A 200 -7.41 -32.82 -10.66
N SER A 201 -6.91 -31.61 -10.86
CA SER A 201 -5.66 -31.37 -11.60
C SER A 201 -4.55 -30.95 -10.64
N GLU A 202 -3.40 -31.60 -10.81
CA GLU A 202 -2.15 -31.14 -10.20
C GLU A 202 -1.78 -29.76 -10.74
N ASP A 203 -1.07 -28.96 -9.94
CA ASP A 203 -0.69 -27.57 -10.26
C ASP A 203 0.15 -27.40 -11.53
N TYR A 204 0.61 -28.49 -12.16
CA TYR A 204 1.40 -28.44 -13.38
C TYR A 204 0.76 -27.60 -14.49
N PHE A 205 -0.58 -27.61 -14.58
CA PHE A 205 -1.27 -26.90 -15.65
C PHE A 205 -1.24 -25.39 -15.43
N ALA A 206 -1.59 -24.92 -14.24
CA ALA A 206 -1.54 -23.49 -13.90
C ALA A 206 -0.09 -22.96 -13.84
N ASP A 207 0.83 -23.73 -13.25
CA ASP A 207 2.25 -23.40 -13.20
C ASP A 207 2.90 -23.38 -14.59
N GLY A 208 2.47 -24.28 -15.46
CA GLY A 208 2.88 -24.36 -16.86
C GLY A 208 2.37 -23.17 -17.66
N MET A 209 1.08 -22.85 -17.52
CA MET A 209 0.48 -21.68 -18.18
C MET A 209 1.15 -20.36 -17.74
N THR A 210 1.48 -20.24 -16.45
CA THR A 210 2.25 -19.11 -15.92
C THR A 210 3.61 -19.00 -16.61
N ASP A 211 4.33 -20.12 -16.74
CA ASP A 211 5.66 -20.18 -17.38
C ASP A 211 5.60 -19.81 -18.87
N GLU A 212 4.60 -20.30 -19.59
CA GLU A 212 4.39 -19.96 -21.02
C GLU A 212 4.03 -18.49 -21.20
N LEU A 213 3.15 -17.91 -20.37
CA LEU A 213 2.86 -16.48 -20.42
C LEU A 213 4.11 -15.62 -20.14
N ILE A 214 4.90 -15.99 -19.14
CA ILE A 214 6.18 -15.31 -18.87
C ILE A 214 7.09 -15.41 -20.08
N THR A 215 7.20 -16.59 -20.69
CA THR A 215 8.08 -16.85 -21.84
C THR A 215 7.68 -16.00 -23.04
N ASP A 216 6.39 -15.93 -23.36
CA ASP A 216 5.90 -15.13 -24.48
C ASP A 216 6.06 -13.63 -24.26
N LEU A 217 5.70 -13.14 -23.07
CA LEU A 217 5.82 -11.73 -22.75
C LEU A 217 7.29 -11.29 -22.67
N ALA A 218 8.20 -12.18 -22.27
CA ALA A 218 9.64 -11.90 -22.19
C ALA A 218 10.32 -11.75 -23.55
N GLN A 219 9.68 -12.18 -24.65
CA GLN A 219 10.21 -11.96 -26.00
C GLN A 219 10.06 -10.50 -26.45
N ILE A 220 9.24 -9.71 -25.75
CA ILE A 220 8.97 -8.32 -26.08
C ILE A 220 10.07 -7.46 -25.48
N SER A 221 10.96 -6.97 -26.34
CA SER A 221 12.17 -6.24 -25.95
C SER A 221 11.87 -4.96 -25.15
N ALA A 222 10.73 -4.32 -25.42
CA ALA A 222 10.29 -3.11 -24.73
C ALA A 222 9.72 -3.37 -23.31
N LEU A 223 9.57 -4.63 -22.90
CA LEU A 223 8.95 -5.03 -21.63
C LEU A 223 9.93 -5.87 -20.78
N ARG A 224 10.29 -5.37 -19.61
CA ARG A 224 11.03 -6.19 -18.63
C ARG A 224 10.07 -7.11 -17.89
N VAL A 225 10.15 -8.41 -18.17
CA VAL A 225 9.33 -9.43 -17.51
C VAL A 225 10.11 -10.12 -16.38
N ILE A 226 9.49 -10.27 -15.21
CA ILE A 226 10.09 -10.98 -14.08
C ILE A 226 10.11 -12.48 -14.33
N SER A 227 11.24 -13.12 -14.01
CA SER A 227 11.43 -14.55 -14.22
C SER A 227 10.52 -15.40 -13.33
N ARG A 228 10.21 -16.62 -13.82
CA ARG A 228 9.43 -17.61 -13.09
C ARG A 228 9.95 -17.85 -11.67
N THR A 229 11.26 -18.03 -11.50
CA THR A 229 11.86 -18.34 -10.19
C THR A 229 11.65 -17.25 -9.15
N SER A 230 11.52 -15.99 -9.59
CA SER A 230 11.30 -14.85 -8.71
C SER A 230 9.83 -14.65 -8.34
N VAL A 231 8.88 -15.07 -9.20
CA VAL A 231 7.43 -14.96 -8.90
C VAL A 231 6.86 -16.18 -8.16
N MET A 232 7.48 -17.36 -8.30
CA MET A 232 6.99 -18.60 -7.67
C MET A 232 6.86 -18.56 -6.14
N PRO A 233 7.72 -17.85 -5.37
CA PRO A 233 7.52 -17.70 -3.92
C PRO A 233 6.22 -16.99 -3.53
N TYR A 234 5.58 -16.26 -4.45
CA TYR A 234 4.31 -15.58 -4.19
C TYR A 234 3.08 -16.47 -4.42
N LYS A 235 3.27 -17.73 -4.84
CA LYS A 235 2.18 -18.68 -5.03
C LYS A 235 1.43 -18.94 -3.72
N GLY A 236 0.13 -18.68 -3.71
CA GLY A 236 -0.73 -18.88 -2.53
C GLY A 236 -0.40 -17.95 -1.34
N VAL A 237 0.50 -16.98 -1.54
CA VAL A 237 0.85 -16.02 -0.50
C VAL A 237 -0.19 -14.92 -0.45
N ARG A 238 -0.77 -14.70 0.72
CA ARG A 238 -1.70 -13.58 0.96
C ARG A 238 -0.92 -12.34 1.34
N LYS A 239 -0.65 -11.50 0.34
CA LYS A 239 0.08 -10.25 0.48
C LYS A 239 -0.54 -9.19 -0.42
N PRO A 240 -0.63 -7.92 -0.01
CA PRO A 240 -1.14 -6.88 -0.88
C PRO A 240 -0.33 -6.78 -2.17
N LEU A 241 -0.99 -6.71 -3.32
CA LEU A 241 -0.34 -6.62 -4.64
C LEU A 241 0.66 -5.45 -4.73
N PRO A 242 0.37 -4.24 -4.22
CA PRO A 242 1.35 -3.15 -4.19
C PRO A 242 2.62 -3.47 -3.41
N GLN A 243 2.58 -4.40 -2.46
CA GLN A 243 3.76 -4.86 -1.75
C GLN A 243 4.55 -5.88 -2.58
N ILE A 244 3.88 -6.86 -3.20
CA ILE A 244 4.52 -7.83 -4.12
C ILE A 244 5.24 -7.08 -5.25
N ALA A 245 4.56 -6.11 -5.85
CA ALA A 245 5.12 -5.33 -6.95
C ALA A 245 6.30 -4.45 -6.55
N ARG A 246 6.34 -3.93 -5.31
CA ARG A 246 7.51 -3.21 -4.79
C ARG A 246 8.70 -4.13 -4.60
N GLU A 247 8.49 -5.35 -4.12
CA GLU A 247 9.55 -6.34 -3.94
C GLU A 247 10.10 -6.86 -5.25
N LEU A 248 9.22 -7.06 -6.23
CA LEU A 248 9.59 -7.44 -7.60
C LEU A 248 10.07 -6.24 -8.43
N ASN A 249 9.91 -5.02 -7.89
CA ASN A 249 10.19 -3.75 -8.55
C ASN A 249 9.52 -3.68 -9.95
N VAL A 250 8.19 -3.78 -10.03
CA VAL A 250 7.44 -3.75 -11.30
C VAL A 250 6.34 -2.68 -11.34
N ASP A 251 6.02 -2.22 -12.56
CA ASP A 251 4.96 -1.22 -12.80
C ASP A 251 3.57 -1.84 -12.78
N ALA A 252 3.47 -3.09 -13.24
CA ALA A 252 2.22 -3.83 -13.33
C ALA A 252 2.40 -5.31 -12.98
N VAL A 253 1.28 -5.93 -12.63
CA VAL A 253 1.19 -7.34 -12.28
C VAL A 253 0.04 -7.97 -13.08
N VAL A 254 0.27 -9.18 -13.59
CA VAL A 254 -0.76 -10.05 -14.14
C VAL A 254 -1.13 -11.07 -13.07
N GLU A 255 -2.42 -11.11 -12.71
CA GLU A 255 -3.01 -12.13 -11.86
C GLU A 255 -4.05 -12.90 -12.65
N GLY A 256 -4.39 -14.11 -12.19
CA GLY A 256 -5.40 -14.88 -12.87
C GLY A 256 -5.63 -16.26 -12.31
N THR A 257 -6.62 -16.93 -12.89
CA THR A 257 -7.05 -18.26 -12.52
C THR A 257 -7.11 -19.14 -13.76
N VAL A 258 -6.79 -20.41 -13.60
CA VAL A 258 -6.94 -21.43 -14.62
C VAL A 258 -7.86 -22.53 -14.10
N LEU A 259 -8.86 -22.88 -14.91
CA LEU A 259 -9.73 -24.02 -14.69
C LEU A 259 -9.58 -24.98 -15.86
N HIS A 260 -9.29 -26.24 -15.56
CA HIS A 260 -9.20 -27.32 -16.53
C HIS A 260 -10.15 -28.44 -16.10
N SER A 261 -11.19 -28.67 -16.90
CA SER A 261 -12.22 -29.69 -16.63
C SER A 261 -12.46 -30.54 -17.88
N GLY A 262 -11.93 -31.76 -17.86
CA GLY A 262 -12.04 -32.69 -18.98
C GLY A 262 -11.36 -32.13 -20.24
N LYS A 263 -12.18 -31.69 -21.20
CA LYS A 263 -11.69 -31.06 -22.45
C LYS A 263 -11.80 -29.54 -22.46
N GLN A 264 -12.40 -28.92 -21.45
CA GLN A 264 -12.57 -27.47 -21.43
C GLN A 264 -11.52 -26.80 -20.55
N VAL A 265 -11.02 -25.68 -21.04
CA VAL A 265 -10.08 -24.81 -20.32
C VAL A 265 -10.65 -23.41 -20.28
N ARG A 266 -10.59 -22.81 -19.08
CA ARG A 266 -10.88 -21.40 -18.85
C ARG A 266 -9.69 -20.72 -18.20
N ILE A 267 -9.27 -19.61 -18.79
CA ILE A 267 -8.21 -18.74 -18.28
C ILE A 267 -8.82 -17.37 -18.02
N THR A 268 -8.82 -16.94 -16.76
CA THR A 268 -9.14 -15.57 -16.41
C THR A 268 -7.85 -14.85 -16.07
N ALA A 269 -7.61 -13.71 -16.70
CA ALA A 269 -6.43 -12.90 -16.47
C ALA A 269 -6.82 -11.45 -16.21
N GLN A 270 -6.05 -10.79 -15.36
CA GLN A 270 -6.23 -9.41 -14.95
C GLN A 270 -4.89 -8.70 -15.00
N LEU A 271 -4.88 -7.49 -15.52
CA LEU A 271 -3.71 -6.62 -15.55
C LEU A 271 -3.93 -5.48 -14.57
N ILE A 272 -3.07 -5.40 -13.56
CA ILE A 272 -3.20 -4.46 -12.46
C ILE A 272 -1.96 -3.57 -12.40
N ARG A 273 -2.16 -2.26 -12.36
CA ARG A 273 -1.08 -1.28 -12.15
C ARG A 273 -0.78 -1.18 -10.66
N ALA A 274 0.46 -1.51 -10.31
CA ALA A 274 0.86 -1.80 -8.94
C ALA A 274 0.82 -0.62 -7.94
N PRO A 275 1.32 0.60 -8.27
CA PRO A 275 1.41 1.68 -7.27
C PRO A 275 0.07 2.12 -6.67
N ALA A 276 -1.03 1.94 -7.39
CA ALA A 276 -2.36 2.37 -7.00
C ALA A 276 -3.38 1.22 -6.96
N ASP A 277 -2.92 -0.02 -7.10
CA ASP A 277 -3.77 -1.22 -7.20
C ASP A 277 -4.91 -1.05 -8.24
N LYS A 278 -4.57 -0.43 -9.38
CA LYS A 278 -5.57 -0.03 -10.38
C LYS A 278 -5.70 -1.11 -11.45
N HIS A 279 -6.86 -1.76 -11.51
CA HIS A 279 -7.20 -2.66 -12.61
C HIS A 279 -7.21 -1.88 -13.93
N LEU A 280 -6.39 -2.32 -14.87
CA LEU A 280 -6.34 -1.80 -16.24
C LEU A 280 -7.25 -2.62 -17.15
N TRP A 281 -7.32 -3.93 -16.91
CA TRP A 281 -8.06 -4.87 -17.73
C TRP A 281 -8.32 -6.17 -16.95
N ALA A 282 -9.41 -6.85 -17.27
CA ALA A 282 -9.75 -8.18 -16.79
C ALA A 282 -10.63 -8.88 -17.83
N GLN A 283 -10.33 -10.14 -18.13
CA GLN A 283 -11.11 -10.91 -19.10
C GLN A 283 -10.99 -12.41 -18.84
N SER A 284 -11.99 -13.16 -19.28
CA SER A 284 -11.98 -14.63 -19.29
C SER A 284 -11.97 -15.16 -20.72
N TYR A 285 -11.23 -16.24 -20.91
CA TYR A 285 -11.04 -16.92 -22.19
C TYR A 285 -11.37 -18.40 -21.98
N GLU A 286 -12.26 -18.92 -22.82
CA GLU A 286 -12.71 -20.31 -22.76
C GLU A 286 -12.43 -21.00 -24.09
N GLY A 287 -12.12 -22.29 -24.04
CA GLY A 287 -11.93 -23.12 -25.23
C GLY A 287 -11.64 -24.57 -24.89
N ASP A 288 -11.36 -25.37 -25.91
CA ASP A 288 -10.98 -26.77 -25.74
C ASP A 288 -9.50 -26.90 -25.31
N VAL A 289 -9.15 -28.01 -24.67
CA VAL A 289 -7.78 -28.33 -24.24
C VAL A 289 -6.82 -28.38 -25.44
N SER A 290 -7.32 -28.75 -26.61
CA SER A 290 -6.59 -28.69 -27.88
C SER A 290 -6.25 -27.28 -28.35
N ASP A 291 -7.02 -26.29 -27.92
CA ASP A 291 -6.80 -24.87 -28.21
C ASP A 291 -5.98 -24.16 -27.13
N THR A 292 -5.46 -24.87 -26.13
CA THR A 292 -4.77 -24.26 -24.97
C THR A 292 -3.63 -23.33 -25.36
N LEU A 293 -2.80 -23.72 -26.33
CA LEU A 293 -1.72 -22.86 -26.82
C LEU A 293 -2.26 -21.61 -27.52
N ALA A 294 -3.35 -21.75 -28.29
CA ALA A 294 -4.00 -20.62 -28.94
C ALA A 294 -4.62 -19.66 -27.91
N LEU A 295 -5.26 -20.18 -26.86
CA LEU A 295 -5.79 -19.38 -25.75
C LEU A 295 -4.69 -18.63 -25.01
N GLN A 296 -3.57 -19.30 -24.75
CA GLN A 296 -2.39 -18.72 -24.10
C GLN A 296 -1.82 -17.54 -24.93
N LYS A 297 -1.66 -17.73 -26.25
CA LYS A 297 -1.24 -16.67 -27.17
C LYS A 297 -2.22 -15.49 -27.20
N LYS A 298 -3.53 -15.75 -27.20
CA LYS A 298 -4.57 -14.71 -27.13
C LYS A 298 -4.47 -13.89 -25.84
N VAL A 299 -4.27 -14.54 -24.69
CA VAL A 299 -4.08 -13.85 -23.41
C VAL A 299 -2.82 -12.98 -23.44
N ALA A 300 -1.68 -13.51 -23.92
CA ALA A 300 -0.45 -12.75 -24.04
C ALA A 300 -0.62 -11.51 -24.93
N ARG A 301 -1.21 -11.67 -26.12
CA ARG A 301 -1.52 -10.55 -27.04
C ARG A 301 -2.41 -9.50 -26.39
N ALA A 302 -3.49 -9.91 -25.72
CA ALA A 302 -4.38 -8.99 -25.05
C ALA A 302 -3.65 -8.17 -23.96
N ILE A 303 -2.76 -8.79 -23.19
CA ILE A 303 -1.94 -8.07 -22.21
C ILE A 303 -1.08 -6.99 -22.89
N VAL A 304 -0.45 -7.32 -24.01
CA VAL A 304 0.40 -6.40 -24.79
C VAL A 304 -0.39 -5.21 -25.34
N GLU A 305 -1.58 -5.46 -25.86
CA GLU A 305 -2.47 -4.41 -26.36
C GLU A 305 -2.86 -3.44 -25.23
N GLN A 306 -3.13 -3.96 -24.02
CA GLN A 306 -3.51 -3.13 -22.86
C GLN A 306 -2.37 -2.27 -22.33
N ILE A 307 -1.12 -2.78 -22.34
CA ILE A 307 0.06 -1.99 -21.96
C ILE A 307 0.49 -0.98 -23.03
N ARG A 308 -0.16 -1.01 -24.22
CA ARG A 308 0.06 -0.10 -25.36
C ARG A 308 1.53 -0.07 -25.81
N ILE A 309 2.18 -1.22 -25.79
CA ILE A 309 3.55 -1.36 -26.31
C ILE A 309 3.47 -1.55 -27.82
N LYS A 310 4.31 -0.81 -28.56
CA LYS A 310 4.47 -1.04 -30.00
C LYS A 310 5.33 -2.28 -30.19
N LEU A 311 4.76 -3.30 -30.80
CA LEU A 311 5.49 -4.50 -31.21
C LEU A 311 6.27 -4.25 -32.50
N THR A 312 7.43 -4.88 -32.62
CA THR A 312 8.09 -5.07 -33.91
C THR A 312 7.37 -6.14 -34.73
N PRO A 313 7.48 -6.14 -36.08
CA PRO A 313 6.87 -7.18 -36.91
C PRO A 313 7.30 -8.60 -36.54
N GLN A 314 8.53 -8.76 -36.06
CA GLN A 314 9.07 -10.05 -35.60
C GLN A 314 8.41 -10.50 -34.30
N GLU A 315 8.30 -9.62 -33.29
CA GLU A 315 7.61 -9.93 -32.03
C GLU A 315 6.13 -10.25 -32.26
N ASP A 316 5.48 -9.51 -33.16
CA ASP A 316 4.09 -9.74 -33.55
C ASP A 316 3.91 -11.12 -34.18
N ALA A 317 4.77 -11.47 -35.15
CA ALA A 317 4.74 -12.79 -35.79
C ALA A 317 4.92 -13.96 -34.79
N VAL A 318 5.69 -13.79 -33.71
CA VAL A 318 5.82 -14.84 -32.68
C VAL A 318 4.55 -14.97 -31.83
N LEU A 319 3.84 -13.87 -31.57
CA LEU A 319 2.54 -13.91 -30.89
C LEU A 319 1.42 -14.41 -31.82
N GLU A 320 1.55 -14.28 -33.15
CA GLU A 320 0.62 -14.84 -34.14
C GLU A 320 0.85 -16.32 -34.45
N ASN A 321 2.05 -16.84 -34.18
CA ASN A 321 2.38 -18.22 -34.47
C ASN A 321 1.68 -19.18 -33.51
N VAL A 322 0.46 -19.55 -33.86
CA VAL A 322 -0.33 -20.59 -33.19
C VAL A 322 0.06 -21.94 -33.79
N LYS A 323 0.92 -22.68 -33.09
CA LYS A 323 1.23 -24.07 -33.46
C LYS A 323 0.11 -24.99 -32.97
N VAL A 324 -0.48 -25.77 -33.87
CA VAL A 324 -1.39 -26.84 -33.47
C VAL A 324 -0.55 -28.02 -32.99
N VAL A 325 -0.56 -28.27 -31.68
CA VAL A 325 0.19 -29.36 -31.06
C VAL A 325 -0.79 -30.42 -30.58
N ASN A 326 -0.41 -31.70 -30.68
CA ASN A 326 -1.18 -32.77 -30.08
C ASN A 326 -1.39 -32.48 -28.56
N PRO A 327 -2.65 -32.44 -28.06
CA PRO A 327 -2.93 -32.03 -26.68
C PRO A 327 -2.21 -32.90 -25.64
N GLU A 328 -2.10 -34.19 -25.89
CA GLU A 328 -1.41 -35.14 -25.01
C GLU A 328 0.11 -34.92 -25.03
N ALA A 329 0.67 -34.56 -26.19
CA ALA A 329 2.07 -34.17 -26.28
C ALA A 329 2.31 -32.92 -25.42
N TYR A 330 1.46 -31.91 -25.57
CA TYR A 330 1.56 -30.66 -24.83
C TYR A 330 1.38 -30.87 -23.32
N GLU A 331 0.45 -31.71 -22.89
CA GLU A 331 0.29 -32.05 -21.47
C GLU A 331 1.56 -32.70 -20.90
N ASN A 332 2.18 -33.63 -21.65
CA ASN A 332 3.44 -34.24 -21.24
C ASN A 332 4.59 -33.22 -21.20
N TYR A 333 4.61 -32.24 -22.11
CA TYR A 333 5.55 -31.13 -22.05
C TYR A 333 5.40 -30.32 -20.75
N LEU A 334 4.17 -29.88 -20.42
CA LEU A 334 3.91 -29.11 -19.20
C LEU A 334 4.24 -29.90 -17.93
N ARG A 335 3.85 -31.18 -17.86
CA ARG A 335 4.21 -32.07 -16.74
C ARG A 335 5.72 -32.24 -16.63
N GLY A 336 6.41 -32.37 -17.77
CA GLY A 336 7.87 -32.43 -17.84
C GLY A 336 8.50 -31.18 -17.22
N ARG A 337 8.10 -29.99 -17.68
CA ARG A 337 8.55 -28.69 -17.16
C ARG A 337 8.29 -28.56 -15.66
N TYR A 338 7.09 -28.92 -15.21
CA TYR A 338 6.72 -28.90 -13.79
C TYR A 338 7.67 -29.75 -12.92
N PHE A 339 7.91 -31.01 -13.31
CA PHE A 339 8.81 -31.87 -12.55
C PHE A 339 10.28 -31.46 -12.62
N TRP A 340 10.72 -30.91 -13.76
CA TRP A 340 12.05 -30.30 -13.89
C TRP A 340 12.23 -29.15 -12.89
N ASN A 341 11.23 -28.29 -12.79
CA ASN A 341 11.25 -27.10 -11.94
C ASN A 341 11.22 -27.41 -10.43
N LYS A 342 10.81 -28.61 -10.01
CA LYS A 342 10.93 -29.04 -8.60
C LYS A 342 12.37 -29.23 -8.14
N ARG A 343 13.32 -29.43 -9.08
CA ARG A 343 14.75 -29.64 -8.79
C ARG A 343 15.03 -30.76 -7.78
N THR A 344 14.20 -31.80 -7.75
CA THR A 344 14.38 -32.99 -6.92
C THR A 344 14.80 -34.20 -7.76
N ALA A 345 15.47 -35.18 -7.16
CA ALA A 345 15.90 -36.41 -7.85
C ALA A 345 14.70 -37.20 -8.43
N ASP A 346 13.59 -37.29 -7.72
CA ASP A 346 12.35 -37.89 -8.21
C ASP A 346 11.73 -37.07 -9.36
N GLY A 347 11.73 -35.74 -9.23
CA GLY A 347 11.27 -34.82 -10.29
C GLY A 347 12.04 -35.03 -11.59
N LEU A 348 13.37 -35.17 -11.55
CA LEU A 348 14.17 -35.42 -12.75
C LEU A 348 13.84 -36.76 -13.43
N LYS A 349 13.57 -37.82 -12.66
CA LYS A 349 13.13 -39.11 -13.22
C LYS A 349 11.77 -38.99 -13.92
N LYS A 350 10.82 -38.30 -13.29
CA LYS A 350 9.48 -38.04 -13.86
C LYS A 350 9.58 -37.14 -15.10
N ASN A 351 10.40 -36.09 -15.08
CA ASN A 351 10.67 -35.24 -16.24
C ASN A 351 11.17 -36.07 -17.43
N ARG A 352 12.21 -36.91 -17.24
CA ARG A 352 12.76 -37.71 -18.33
C ARG A 352 11.71 -38.61 -18.99
N ARG A 353 10.81 -39.22 -18.21
CA ARG A 353 9.69 -40.02 -18.74
C ARG A 353 8.73 -39.16 -19.56
N ARG A 354 8.34 -37.98 -19.04
CA ARG A 354 7.42 -37.05 -19.70
C ARG A 354 8.01 -36.46 -20.99
N SER A 355 9.29 -36.07 -20.99
CA SER A 355 9.99 -35.58 -22.18
C SER A 355 10.06 -36.65 -23.28
N LYS A 356 10.25 -37.92 -22.92
CA LYS A 356 10.22 -39.03 -23.89
C LYS A 356 8.84 -39.17 -24.54
N LEU A 357 7.77 -39.12 -23.74
CA LEU A 357 6.39 -39.15 -24.24
C LEU A 357 6.08 -37.95 -25.14
N PHE A 358 6.43 -36.73 -24.72
CA PHE A 358 6.31 -35.52 -25.54
C PHE A 358 7.00 -35.71 -26.90
N SER A 359 8.27 -36.08 -26.92
CA SER A 359 9.02 -36.21 -28.19
C SER A 359 8.51 -37.31 -29.12
N THR A 360 7.84 -38.32 -28.57
CA THR A 360 7.21 -39.41 -29.34
C THR A 360 5.91 -38.92 -29.95
N LEU A 361 5.00 -38.38 -29.13
CA LEU A 361 3.71 -37.87 -29.57
C LEU A 361 3.87 -36.70 -30.55
N TYR A 362 4.82 -35.80 -30.30
CA TYR A 362 5.10 -34.65 -31.16
C TYR A 362 5.53 -35.07 -32.58
N ARG A 363 6.40 -36.10 -32.69
CA ARG A 363 6.80 -36.68 -33.97
C ARG A 363 5.64 -37.38 -34.69
N LEU A 364 4.80 -38.11 -33.96
CA LEU A 364 3.62 -38.77 -34.54
C LEU A 364 2.61 -37.77 -35.11
N SER A 365 2.55 -36.55 -34.58
CA SER A 365 1.75 -35.45 -35.12
C SER A 365 2.39 -34.70 -36.30
N GLY A 366 3.42 -35.26 -36.96
CA GLY A 366 4.00 -34.72 -38.19
C GLY A 366 4.90 -33.48 -38.02
N HIS A 367 5.30 -33.16 -36.78
CA HIS A 367 6.17 -32.02 -36.49
C HIS A 367 7.60 -32.48 -36.17
N SER A 368 8.61 -31.88 -36.82
CA SER A 368 10.03 -32.13 -36.52
C SER A 368 10.40 -31.53 -35.14
N PRO A 369 11.12 -32.27 -34.27
CA PRO A 369 11.45 -31.80 -32.93
C PRO A 369 12.25 -30.48 -32.99
N VAL A 370 11.79 -29.49 -32.23
CA VAL A 370 12.59 -28.30 -31.94
C VAL A 370 13.59 -28.69 -30.84
N VAL A 371 14.87 -28.45 -31.13
CA VAL A 371 16.02 -28.75 -30.25
C VAL A 371 15.98 -27.94 -28.97
#